data_AF-A0A814A8H3-F1
#
_entry.id   AF-A0A814A8H3-F1
#
_cell.length_a   1.000
_cell.length_b   1.000
_cell.length_c   1.000
_cell.angle_alpha   90.00
_cell.angle_beta   90.00
_cell.angle_gamma   90.00
#
_symmetry.space_group_name_H-M   'P 1'
#
loop_
_entity.id
_entity.type
_entity.pdbx_description
1 polymer ?
#
loop_
_entity_poly.entity_id
_entity_poly.type
_entity_poly.pdbx_seq_one_letter_code
_entity_poly.pdbx_strand_id
1 'polypeptide(L)'
;MSSALSSIVFLFLISVLIVENSAVKSCKAQVYPSDTCRTSLSVPNDCDSGIFNLTNTDYAKCNTMNIFWSYPQKNLTLIIETPFTEQHQRYAIYLDNEQLMSAVSRVYRIINNQERCVTTKDKTLIQYSDSNYKIILKFQGPESFERYGVNIDYNVLQL
;
A
#
# COMPACT_ATOMS: atom_id res chain seq x y z
N MET A 1 16.09 -46.37 -56.76
CA MET A 1 14.63 -46.28 -56.89
C MET A 1 14.02 -46.64 -55.55
N SER A 2 13.04 -45.84 -55.08
CA SER A 2 12.09 -46.10 -53.98
C SER A 2 12.68 -46.30 -52.57
N SER A 3 12.63 -45.29 -51.69
CA SER A 3 11.50 -44.84 -50.86
C SER A 3 11.33 -45.65 -49.57
N ALA A 4 11.52 -45.02 -48.42
CA ALA A 4 10.51 -45.00 -47.35
C ALA A 4 10.95 -44.09 -46.19
N LEU A 5 9.99 -43.29 -45.75
CA LEU A 5 10.02 -42.40 -44.60
C LEU A 5 10.41 -43.13 -43.30
N SER A 6 11.11 -42.42 -42.41
CA SER A 6 10.90 -42.62 -40.97
C SER A 6 11.27 -41.37 -40.15
N SER A 7 10.26 -40.94 -39.39
CA SER A 7 10.34 -40.36 -38.04
C SER A 7 10.92 -38.95 -37.93
N ILE A 8 10.10 -37.89 -37.86
CA ILE A 8 9.24 -37.47 -36.71
C ILE A 8 10.08 -37.23 -35.45
N VAL A 9 10.34 -35.98 -35.08
CA VAL A 9 9.60 -35.19 -34.06
C VAL A 9 10.47 -33.96 -33.74
N PHE A 10 10.04 -32.80 -34.22
CA PHE A 10 10.55 -31.51 -33.77
C PHE A 10 9.91 -31.20 -32.40
N LEU A 11 10.51 -31.68 -31.31
CA LEU A 11 10.07 -31.39 -29.95
C LEU A 11 10.85 -30.18 -29.41
N PHE A 12 10.56 -28.99 -29.93
CA PHE A 12 10.77 -27.77 -29.16
C PHE A 12 9.58 -27.66 -28.19
N LEU A 13 9.70 -28.36 -27.06
CA LEU A 13 8.92 -28.05 -25.86
C LEU A 13 9.38 -26.67 -25.40
N ILE A 14 8.73 -25.63 -25.95
CA ILE A 14 8.65 -24.35 -25.27
C ILE A 14 7.78 -24.63 -24.04
N SER A 15 8.44 -24.96 -22.93
CA SER A 15 7.87 -24.76 -21.61
C SER A 15 7.65 -23.26 -21.46
N VAL A 16 6.53 -22.78 -21.99
CA VAL A 16 5.93 -21.54 -21.53
C VAL A 16 5.63 -21.82 -20.07
N LEU A 17 6.55 -21.43 -19.20
CA LEU A 17 6.23 -21.09 -17.83
C LEU A 17 5.09 -20.10 -17.96
N ILE A 18 3.87 -20.60 -17.82
CA ILE A 18 2.73 -19.82 -17.41
C ILE A 18 3.17 -19.35 -16.02
N VAL A 19 3.88 -18.24 -15.98
CA VAL A 19 3.86 -17.38 -14.82
C VAL A 19 2.41 -16.99 -14.77
N GLU A 20 1.62 -17.71 -13.97
CA GLU A 20 0.35 -17.20 -13.50
C GLU A 20 0.71 -15.84 -12.90
N ASN A 21 0.44 -14.79 -13.68
CA ASN A 21 0.33 -13.46 -13.14
C ASN A 21 -0.90 -13.55 -12.23
N SER A 22 -0.72 -14.07 -11.02
CA SER A 22 -1.68 -13.94 -9.94
C SER A 22 -1.79 -12.44 -9.73
N ALA A 23 -2.73 -11.82 -10.44
CA ALA A 23 -2.98 -10.40 -10.33
C ALA A 23 -3.27 -10.13 -8.86
N VAL A 24 -2.39 -9.37 -8.20
CA VAL A 24 -2.50 -9.01 -6.78
C VAL A 24 -3.92 -8.50 -6.55
N LYS A 25 -4.72 -9.22 -5.78
CA LYS A 25 -6.12 -8.87 -5.58
C LYS A 25 -6.22 -7.74 -4.56
N SER A 26 -6.41 -6.53 -5.05
CA SER A 26 -6.56 -5.34 -4.22
C SER A 26 -8.02 -5.06 -3.90
N CYS A 27 -8.30 -4.75 -2.64
CA CYS A 27 -9.66 -4.51 -2.16
C CYS A 27 -9.75 -3.22 -1.34
N LYS A 28 -10.95 -2.64 -1.28
CA LYS A 28 -11.23 -1.52 -0.38
C LYS A 28 -11.27 -2.02 1.07
N ALA A 29 -10.61 -1.32 1.96
CA ALA A 29 -10.71 -1.56 3.40
C ALA A 29 -12.10 -1.19 3.90
N GLN A 30 -12.67 -2.03 4.76
CA GLN A 30 -13.78 -1.67 5.63
C GLN A 30 -13.24 -0.93 6.85
N VAL A 31 -13.97 0.11 7.24
CA VAL A 31 -13.58 1.02 8.31
C VAL A 31 -14.49 0.74 9.51
N TYR A 32 -13.90 0.43 10.66
CA TYR A 32 -14.60 0.36 11.94
C TYR A 32 -14.24 1.61 12.75
N PRO A 33 -15.16 2.60 12.81
CA PRO A 33 -14.91 3.82 13.56
C PRO A 33 -14.73 3.49 15.05
N SER A 34 -13.67 4.02 15.66
CA SER A 34 -13.55 4.04 17.13
C SER A 34 -13.82 5.44 17.68
N ASP A 35 -13.30 6.47 17.03
CA ASP A 35 -13.57 7.89 17.29
C ASP A 35 -13.29 8.73 16.02
N THR A 36 -13.36 10.06 16.10
CA THR A 36 -13.23 10.95 14.94
C THR A 36 -11.85 10.91 14.27
N CYS A 37 -10.77 10.57 14.98
CA CYS A 37 -9.39 10.60 14.47
C CYS A 37 -8.62 9.29 14.68
N ARG A 38 -9.32 8.23 15.09
CA ARG A 38 -8.79 6.88 15.24
C ARG A 38 -9.73 5.89 14.58
N THR A 39 -9.14 4.96 13.84
CA THR A 39 -9.92 3.95 13.16
C THR A 39 -9.20 2.62 13.07
N SER A 40 -9.97 1.54 12.96
CA SER A 40 -9.47 0.21 12.65
C SER A 40 -9.94 -0.20 11.27
N LEU A 41 -9.01 -0.75 10.48
CA LEU A 41 -9.26 -1.22 9.14
C LEU A 41 -9.28 -2.74 9.12
N SER A 42 -10.31 -3.31 8.49
CA SER A 42 -10.27 -4.68 8.00
C SER A 42 -10.33 -4.67 6.49
N VAL A 43 -9.74 -5.67 5.86
CA VAL A 43 -9.87 -5.88 4.43
C VAL A 43 -10.35 -7.33 4.27
N PRO A 44 -11.18 -7.64 3.25
CA PRO A 44 -11.67 -9.00 3.06
C PRO A 44 -10.53 -10.03 2.97
N ASN A 45 -10.79 -11.25 3.44
CA ASN A 45 -9.78 -12.31 3.58
C ASN A 45 -9.21 -12.81 2.25
N ASP A 46 -9.90 -12.55 1.15
CA ASP A 46 -9.55 -12.98 -0.22
C ASP A 46 -8.76 -11.91 -0.98
N CYS A 47 -8.15 -10.96 -0.27
CA CYS A 47 -7.41 -9.84 -0.84
C CYS A 47 -5.94 -9.86 -0.39
N ASP A 48 -5.04 -9.56 -1.31
CA ASP A 48 -3.59 -9.47 -1.08
C ASP A 48 -3.16 -8.08 -0.60
N SER A 49 -4.00 -7.07 -0.87
CA SER A 49 -3.76 -5.66 -0.55
C SER A 49 -5.04 -4.94 -0.15
N GLY A 50 -4.94 -4.06 0.84
CA GLY A 50 -5.98 -3.10 1.20
C GLY A 50 -5.73 -1.73 0.57
N ILE A 51 -6.80 -1.03 0.20
CA ILE A 51 -6.78 0.40 -0.12
C ILE A 51 -7.70 1.11 0.86
N PHE A 52 -7.16 2.09 1.57
CA PHE A 52 -7.93 3.00 2.40
C PHE A 52 -7.80 4.42 1.85
N ASN A 53 -8.95 5.00 1.49
CA ASN A 53 -9.02 6.34 0.94
C ASN A 53 -9.70 7.28 1.95
N LEU A 54 -8.99 8.34 2.32
CA LEU A 54 -9.48 9.36 3.23
C LEU A 54 -10.30 10.45 2.55
N THR A 55 -10.32 10.53 1.22
CA THR A 55 -11.11 11.52 0.48
C THR A 55 -12.53 11.63 1.02
N ASN A 56 -12.94 12.84 1.39
CA ASN A 56 -14.29 13.17 1.89
C ASN A 56 -14.71 12.42 3.16
N THR A 57 -13.77 11.96 3.98
CA THR A 57 -14.05 11.35 5.28
C THR A 57 -13.86 12.36 6.42
N ASP A 58 -14.48 12.13 7.58
CA ASP A 58 -14.20 12.97 8.76
C ASP A 58 -12.74 12.84 9.23
N TYR A 59 -12.13 11.67 8.99
CA TYR A 59 -10.73 11.41 9.26
C TYR A 59 -9.78 12.33 8.47
N ALA A 60 -10.14 12.76 7.27
CA ALA A 60 -9.36 13.71 6.47
C ALA A 60 -9.20 15.08 7.14
N LYS A 61 -10.12 15.44 8.05
CA LYS A 61 -10.11 16.72 8.78
C LYS A 61 -9.21 16.68 10.01
N CYS A 62 -8.70 15.51 10.37
CA CYS A 62 -7.82 15.36 11.52
C CYS A 62 -6.40 15.82 11.22
N ASN A 63 -5.80 16.57 12.14
CA ASN A 63 -4.38 16.89 12.09
C ASN A 63 -3.53 15.67 12.41
N THR A 64 -4.00 14.81 13.33
CA THR A 64 -3.32 13.58 13.72
C THR A 64 -4.28 12.42 13.53
N MET A 65 -3.79 11.30 13.01
CA MET A 65 -4.62 10.12 12.82
C MET A 65 -3.88 8.85 13.20
N ASN A 66 -4.61 7.94 13.86
CA ASN A 66 -4.11 6.64 14.26
C ASN A 66 -4.92 5.56 13.52
N ILE A 67 -4.24 4.77 12.69
CA ILE A 67 -4.85 3.69 11.91
C ILE A 67 -4.36 2.37 12.46
N PHE A 68 -5.30 1.51 12.86
CA PHE A 68 -4.98 0.10 13.08
C PHE A 68 -5.24 -0.72 11.82
N TRP A 69 -4.25 -1.44 11.31
CA TRP A 69 -4.37 -2.35 10.17
C TRP A 69 -3.94 -3.76 10.58
N SER A 70 -4.73 -4.80 10.27
CA SER A 70 -4.34 -6.18 10.59
C SER A 70 -4.92 -7.21 9.61
N TYR A 71 -4.18 -8.32 9.41
CA TYR A 71 -4.55 -9.67 8.91
C TYR A 71 -5.45 -9.82 7.65
N PRO A 72 -5.14 -10.72 6.68
CA PRO A 72 -3.86 -11.33 6.30
C PRO A 72 -3.10 -10.52 5.22
N GLN A 73 -3.48 -9.28 4.95
CA GLN A 73 -2.90 -8.53 3.84
C GLN A 73 -1.45 -8.15 4.13
N LYS A 74 -0.57 -8.31 3.13
CA LYS A 74 0.82 -7.86 3.23
C LYS A 74 0.97 -6.39 2.84
N ASN A 75 -0.05 -5.79 2.23
CA ASN A 75 0.02 -4.43 1.74
C ASN A 75 -1.20 -3.61 2.17
N LEU A 76 -0.95 -2.36 2.54
CA LEU A 76 -1.96 -1.34 2.75
C LEU A 76 -1.55 -0.09 1.98
N THR A 77 -2.40 0.36 1.06
CA THR A 77 -2.26 1.66 0.40
C THR A 77 -3.19 2.67 1.07
N LEU A 78 -2.59 3.72 1.63
CA LEU A 78 -3.28 4.89 2.16
C LEU A 78 -3.29 6.00 1.13
N ILE A 79 -4.47 6.49 0.79
CA ILE A 79 -4.67 7.71 -0.01
C ILE A 79 -5.11 8.81 0.96
N ILE A 80 -4.21 9.76 1.20
CA ILE A 80 -4.39 10.85 2.14
C ILE A 80 -4.70 12.11 1.33
N GLU A 81 -5.94 12.56 1.48
CA GLU A 81 -6.42 13.86 1.04
C GLU A 81 -6.98 14.57 2.27
N THR A 82 -6.48 15.77 2.53
CA THR A 82 -6.89 16.65 3.64
C THR A 82 -7.67 17.86 3.08
N PRO A 83 -8.28 18.72 3.92
CA PRO A 83 -8.82 20.01 3.47
C PRO A 83 -7.83 20.88 2.68
N PHE A 84 -6.53 20.75 2.94
CA PHE A 84 -5.48 21.43 2.18
C PHE A 84 -5.44 20.97 0.71
N THR A 85 -5.85 19.74 0.42
CA THR A 85 -5.96 19.20 -0.94
C THR A 85 -6.96 20.01 -1.78
N GLU A 86 -8.16 20.24 -1.24
CA GLU A 86 -9.22 21.01 -1.92
C GLU A 86 -8.80 22.47 -2.11
N GLN A 87 -8.08 23.02 -1.13
CA GLN A 87 -7.54 24.37 -1.15
C GLN A 87 -6.29 24.52 -2.03
N HIS A 88 -5.83 23.45 -2.70
CA HIS A 88 -4.60 23.44 -3.49
C HIS A 88 -3.39 23.96 -2.70
N GLN A 89 -3.33 23.58 -1.42
CA GLN A 89 -2.29 23.96 -0.49
C GLN A 89 -1.36 22.77 -0.21
N ARG A 90 -0.06 23.03 -0.23
CA ARG A 90 0.93 21.99 0.09
C ARG A 90 0.92 21.68 1.58
N TYR A 91 1.09 20.40 1.90
CA TYR A 91 1.25 19.91 3.27
C TYR A 91 2.24 18.76 3.31
N ALA A 92 2.64 18.37 4.51
CA ALA A 92 3.44 17.19 4.77
C ALA A 92 2.76 16.29 5.80
N ILE A 93 3.10 15.01 5.79
CA ILE A 93 2.85 14.10 6.91
C ILE A 93 4.14 13.64 7.55
N TYR A 94 4.06 13.40 8.85
CA TYR A 94 5.14 12.92 9.69
C TYR A 94 4.73 11.56 10.26
N LEU A 95 5.58 10.57 10.06
CA LEU A 95 5.43 9.22 10.60
C LEU A 95 6.60 8.95 11.55
N ASP A 96 6.32 8.50 12.77
CA ASP A 96 7.35 7.97 13.67
C ASP A 96 7.92 6.69 13.05
N ASN A 97 9.16 6.77 12.57
CA ASN A 97 9.75 5.72 11.76
C ASN A 97 10.25 4.56 12.63
N GLU A 98 10.66 4.81 13.88
CA GLU A 98 11.11 3.75 14.79
C GLU A 98 9.94 2.81 15.12
N GLN A 99 8.76 3.38 15.42
CA GLN A 99 7.55 2.60 15.66
C GLN A 99 7.07 1.90 14.39
N LEU A 100 7.05 2.62 13.26
CA LEU A 100 6.58 2.08 11.99
C LEU A 100 7.44 0.89 11.53
N MET A 101 8.77 0.99 11.56
CA MET A 101 9.69 -0.04 11.06
C MET A 101 9.74 -1.30 11.95
N SER A 102 9.24 -1.24 13.18
CA SER A 102 9.05 -2.45 14.01
C SER A 102 8.00 -3.40 13.43
N ALA A 103 7.15 -2.87 12.55
CA ALA A 103 5.90 -3.49 12.13
C ALA A 103 5.88 -3.68 10.60
N VAL A 104 6.29 -2.67 9.83
CA VAL A 104 6.35 -2.74 8.36
C VAL A 104 7.78 -2.97 7.86
N SER A 105 7.93 -3.72 6.77
CA SER A 105 9.22 -3.96 6.13
C SER A 105 9.62 -2.84 5.17
N ARG A 106 8.66 -2.27 4.44
CA ARG A 106 8.93 -1.19 3.48
C ARG A 106 7.77 -0.20 3.39
N VAL A 107 8.10 1.05 3.09
CA VAL A 107 7.15 2.12 2.77
C VAL A 107 7.46 2.62 1.38
N TYR A 108 6.44 2.71 0.54
CA TYR A 108 6.55 3.28 -0.80
C TYR A 108 5.67 4.52 -0.93
N ARG A 109 6.17 5.54 -1.61
CA ARG A 109 5.39 6.68 -2.07
C ARG A 109 4.90 6.39 -3.49
N ILE A 110 3.62 6.63 -3.76
CA ILE A 110 3.02 6.45 -5.09
C ILE A 110 2.76 7.80 -5.74
N ILE A 111 3.51 8.15 -6.80
CA ILE A 111 3.33 9.40 -7.56
C ILE A 111 3.13 9.02 -9.02
N ASN A 112 2.07 9.53 -9.66
CA ASN A 112 1.73 9.20 -11.05
C ASN A 112 1.71 7.68 -11.32
N ASN A 113 1.11 6.91 -10.40
CA ASN A 113 1.05 5.45 -10.41
C ASN A 113 2.40 4.73 -10.38
N GLN A 114 3.48 5.41 -10.00
CA GLN A 114 4.80 4.80 -9.81
C GLN A 114 5.11 4.68 -8.32
N GLU A 115 5.47 3.47 -7.88
CA GLU A 115 5.95 3.21 -6.52
C GLU A 115 7.44 3.60 -6.41
N ARG A 116 7.78 4.38 -5.38
CA ARG A 116 9.16 4.72 -5.02
C ARG A 116 9.37 4.38 -3.56
N CYS A 117 10.38 3.56 -3.24
CA CYS A 117 10.70 3.24 -1.85
C CYS A 117 11.16 4.50 -1.13
N VAL A 118 10.56 4.79 0.03
CA VAL A 118 10.85 5.96 0.87
C VAL A 118 11.19 5.57 2.31
N THR A 119 11.38 4.28 2.59
CA THR A 119 11.86 3.82 3.90
C THR A 119 13.18 4.53 4.26
N THR A 120 13.26 5.08 5.47
CA THR A 120 14.46 5.72 6.00
C THR A 120 14.96 5.00 7.26
N LYS A 121 16.19 5.29 7.69
CA LYS A 121 16.73 4.95 9.02
C LYS A 121 16.60 6.11 10.02
N ASP A 122 16.18 7.29 9.56
CA ASP A 122 15.95 8.43 10.43
C ASP A 122 14.78 8.17 11.39
N LYS A 123 14.70 8.94 12.48
CA LYS A 123 13.62 8.79 13.47
C LYS A 123 12.23 9.13 12.92
N THR A 124 12.18 9.92 11.86
CA THR A 124 10.93 10.41 11.31
C THR A 124 10.95 10.32 9.80
N LEU A 125 9.90 9.74 9.23
CA LEU A 125 9.66 9.74 7.80
C LEU A 125 8.72 10.90 7.47
N ILE A 126 9.23 11.89 6.74
CA ILE A 126 8.46 13.06 6.28
C ILE A 126 8.10 12.85 4.81
N GLN A 127 6.82 13.01 4.47
CA GLN A 127 6.35 12.89 3.09
C GLN A 127 5.53 14.12 2.71
N TYR A 128 5.78 14.64 1.51
CA TYR A 128 5.14 15.86 1.02
C TYR A 128 4.03 15.53 0.01
N SER A 129 3.00 16.39 -0.01
CA SER A 129 1.94 16.36 -1.02
C SER A 129 2.52 16.52 -2.42
N ASP A 130 2.05 15.73 -3.38
CA ASP A 130 2.47 15.83 -4.79
C ASP A 130 1.80 17.02 -5.52
N SER A 131 1.95 17.10 -6.84
CA SER A 131 1.37 18.16 -7.67
C SER A 131 -0.17 18.17 -7.70
N ASN A 132 -0.82 17.08 -7.27
CA ASN A 132 -2.27 17.01 -7.08
C ASN A 132 -2.67 17.30 -5.62
N TYR A 133 -1.72 17.72 -4.79
CA TYR A 133 -1.90 18.01 -3.37
C TYR A 133 -2.31 16.77 -2.55
N LYS A 134 -1.89 15.57 -2.98
CA LYS A 134 -2.23 14.31 -2.30
C LYS A 134 -0.98 13.64 -1.75
N ILE A 135 -1.14 12.79 -0.74
CA ILE A 135 -0.10 11.87 -0.30
C ILE A 135 -0.63 10.45 -0.38
N ILE A 136 -0.01 9.62 -1.21
CA ILE A 136 -0.33 8.20 -1.35
C ILE A 136 0.88 7.39 -0.88
N LEU A 137 0.67 6.59 0.17
CA LEU A 137 1.67 5.69 0.74
C LEU A 137 1.21 4.26 0.68
N LYS A 138 2.13 3.34 0.41
CA LYS A 138 1.92 1.90 0.50
C LYS A 138 2.85 1.33 1.56
N PHE A 139 2.25 0.69 2.56
CA PHE A 139 2.93 -0.01 3.63
C PHE A 139 2.99 -1.49 3.26
N GLN A 140 4.19 -2.05 3.27
CA GLN A 140 4.42 -3.47 3.04
C GLN A 140 4.82 -4.11 4.37
N GLY A 141 4.00 -5.04 4.86
CA GLY A 141 4.28 -5.89 6.02
C GLY A 141 5.33 -6.98 5.71
N PRO A 142 5.78 -7.72 6.73
CA PRO A 142 6.77 -8.78 6.59
C PRO A 142 6.26 -9.97 5.77
N GLU A 143 7.19 -10.71 5.13
CA GLU A 143 6.84 -11.77 4.18
C GLU A 143 6.24 -13.03 4.83
N SER A 144 6.58 -13.31 6.09
CA SER A 144 6.41 -14.63 6.73
C SER A 144 5.55 -14.64 8.00
N PHE A 145 4.77 -13.61 8.30
CA PHE A 145 3.90 -13.62 9.48
C PHE A 145 2.46 -13.95 9.12
N GLU A 146 1.88 -14.89 9.87
CA GLU A 146 0.47 -15.24 9.76
C GLU A 146 -0.38 -14.08 10.28
N ARG A 147 -0.24 -13.68 11.55
CA ARG A 147 -1.01 -12.60 12.20
C ARG A 147 -0.15 -11.41 12.57
N TYR A 148 -0.58 -10.23 12.13
CA TYR A 148 0.11 -8.99 12.42
C TYR A 148 -0.89 -7.82 12.41
N GLY A 149 -0.73 -6.92 13.38
CA GLY A 149 -1.47 -5.68 13.50
C GLY A 149 -0.50 -4.49 13.61
N VAL A 150 -0.82 -3.41 12.93
CA VAL A 150 -0.01 -2.20 12.77
C VAL A 150 -0.80 -1.05 13.32
N ASN A 151 -0.22 -0.25 14.21
CA ASN A 151 -0.71 1.10 14.42
C ASN A 151 0.16 2.04 13.56
N ILE A 152 -0.49 2.82 12.72
CA ILE A 152 0.12 3.86 11.91
C ILE A 152 -0.38 5.18 12.45
N ASP A 153 0.51 5.89 13.13
CA ASP A 153 0.24 7.19 13.71
C ASP A 153 0.95 8.24 12.84
N TYR A 154 0.18 9.19 12.30
CA TYR A 154 0.76 10.29 11.52
C TYR A 154 0.20 11.64 11.91
N ASN A 155 1.00 12.68 11.66
CA ASN A 155 0.62 14.07 11.86
C ASN A 155 0.75 14.86 10.56
N VAL A 156 -0.26 15.67 10.24
CA VAL A 156 -0.34 16.56 9.08
C VAL A 156 0.18 17.94 9.48
N LEU A 157 1.18 18.44 8.75
CA LEU A 157 1.70 19.78 8.92
C LEU A 157 1.43 20.63 7.67
N GLN A 158 0.84 21.80 7.90
CA GLN A 158 0.76 22.85 6.90
C GLN A 158 2.16 23.40 6.61
N LEU A 159 2.48 23.59 5.32
CA LEU A 159 3.75 24.18 4.86
C LEU A 159 3.64 25.68 4.61
#